data_AF-A0A914NWB8-F1
#
_entry.id   AF-A0A914NWB8-F1
#
_cell.length_a   1.000
_cell.length_b   1.000
_cell.length_c   1.000
_cell.angle_alpha   90.00
_cell.angle_beta   90.00
_cell.angle_gamma   90.00
#
_symmetry.space_group_name_H-M   'P 1'
#
loop_
_entity.id
_entity.type
_entity.pdbx_description
1 polymer ?
#
loop_
_entity_poly.entity_id
_entity_poly.type
_entity_poly.pdbx_seq_one_letter_code
_entity_poly.pdbx_strand_id
1 'polypeptide(L)'
;MLEMARVLSIYSKETGWRPRRTIIFCQWDAEEFGLIGSTEWVEQNLLQLKQRAVAYINLDNFNGNMTLNIKAVPLLYRLIVDVASRQFF
;
A
#
# COMPACT_ATOMS: atom_id res chain seq x y z
N MET A 1 -4.00 -1.12 8.28
CA MET A 1 -4.66 -0.51 7.09
C MET A 1 -5.72 0.53 7.45
N LEU A 2 -6.67 0.25 8.35
CA LEU A 2 -7.78 1.16 8.67
C LEU A 2 -7.32 2.56 9.12
N GLU A 3 -6.25 2.64 9.91
CA GLU A 3 -5.72 3.93 10.37
C GLU A 3 -5.18 4.80 9.21
N MET A 4 -4.55 4.19 8.21
CA MET A 4 -4.11 4.91 7.00
C MET A 4 -5.30 5.47 6.23
N ALA A 5 -6.37 4.68 6.07
CA ALA A 5 -7.59 5.12 5.42
C ALA A 5 -8.27 6.27 6.19
N ARG A 6 -8.29 6.19 7.53
CA ARG A 6 -8.82 7.24 8.41
C ARG A 6 -8.04 8.55 8.26
N VAL A 7 -6.72 8.51 8.40
CA VAL A 7 -5.85 9.70 8.30
C VAL A 7 -5.97 10.35 6.92
N LEU A 8 -5.92 9.57 5.84
CA LEU A 8 -6.07 10.11 4.49
C LEU A 8 -7.45 10.70 4.25
N SER A 9 -8.51 10.09 4.80
CA SER A 9 -9.87 10.64 4.72
C SER A 9 -9.99 11.98 5.45
N ILE A 10 -9.44 12.08 6.66
CA ILE A 10 -9.45 13.31 7.46
C ILE A 10 -8.66 14.40 6.74
N TYR A 11 -7.43 14.11 6.31
CA TYR A 11 -6.59 15.06 5.60
C TYR A 11 -7.27 15.60 4.34
N SER A 12 -7.92 14.72 3.57
CA SER A 12 -8.69 15.12 2.39
C SER A 12 -9.87 16.04 2.74
N LYS A 13 -10.61 15.75 3.82
CA LYS A 13 -11.75 16.57 4.26
C LYS A 13 -11.32 17.95 4.77
N GLU A 14 -10.22 18.02 5.51
CA GLU A 14 -9.76 19.25 6.17
C GLU A 14 -9.04 20.20 5.21
N THR A 15 -8.24 19.65 4.29
CA THR A 15 -7.40 20.48 3.39
C THR A 15 -7.99 20.64 1.99
N GLY A 16 -9.03 19.88 1.66
CA GLY A 16 -9.51 19.72 0.28
C GLY A 16 -8.56 18.95 -0.62
N TRP A 17 -7.46 18.40 -0.07
CA TRP A 17 -6.50 17.62 -0.83
C TRP A 17 -7.16 16.41 -1.48
N ARG A 18 -6.80 16.17 -2.74
CA ARG A 18 -7.17 14.98 -3.49
C ARG A 18 -5.92 14.35 -4.10
N PRO A 19 -5.74 13.03 -3.99
CA PRO A 19 -4.59 12.37 -4.59
C PRO A 19 -4.67 12.50 -6.12
N ARG A 20 -3.53 12.74 -6.76
CA ARG A 20 -3.45 12.84 -8.23
C ARG A 20 -3.88 11.54 -8.94
N ARG A 21 -3.70 10.40 -8.28
CA ARG A 21 -4.10 9.06 -8.75
C ARG A 21 -5.01 8.41 -7.72
N THR A 22 -5.90 7.54 -8.18
CA THR A 22 -6.79 6.77 -7.30
C THR A 22 -5.98 5.89 -6.36
N ILE A 23 -6.37 5.89 -5.08
CA ILE A 23 -5.88 4.95 -4.06
C ILE A 23 -7.00 3.97 -3.79
N ILE A 24 -6.69 2.67 -3.86
CA ILE A 24 -7.63 1.59 -3.55
C ILE A 24 -7.11 0.90 -2.28
N PHE A 25 -7.94 0.82 -1.25
CA PHE A 25 -7.67 0.02 -0.06
C PHE A 25 -8.28 -1.36 -0.23
N CYS A 26 -7.48 -2.40 -0.07
CA CYS A 26 -7.93 -3.77 -0.19
C CYS A 26 -7.55 -4.53 1.09
N GLN A 27 -8.57 -5.07 1.77
CA GLN A 27 -8.38 -6.00 2.87
C GLN A 27 -8.72 -7.40 2.36
N TRP A 28 -7.71 -8.26 2.28
CA TRP A 28 -7.85 -9.59 1.70
C TRP A 28 -8.24 -10.62 2.74
N ASP A 29 -9.03 -11.60 2.31
CA ASP A 29 -9.38 -12.79 3.08
C ASP A 29 -8.63 -14.03 2.55
N ALA A 30 -8.59 -15.10 3.34
CA ALA A 30 -7.98 -16.38 3.00
C ALA A 30 -6.49 -16.28 2.56
N GLU A 31 -5.77 -15.31 3.12
CA GLU A 31 -4.33 -15.13 2.89
C GLU A 31 -3.55 -16.37 3.35
N GLU A 32 -3.83 -16.83 4.56
CA GLU A 32 -3.17 -17.99 5.20
C GLU A 32 -3.41 -19.32 4.47
N PHE A 33 -4.39 -19.37 3.57
CA PHE A 33 -4.73 -20.54 2.75
C PHE A 33 -4.11 -20.48 1.35
N GLY A 34 -3.15 -19.59 1.12
CA GLY A 34 -2.44 -19.46 -0.16
C GLY A 34 -2.79 -18.20 -0.94
N LEU A 35 -2.96 -17.07 -0.26
CA LEU A 35 -3.21 -15.74 -0.84
C LEU A 35 -4.51 -15.62 -1.62
N ILE A 36 -5.46 -16.54 -1.39
CA ILE A 36 -6.62 -16.79 -2.26
C ILE A 36 -7.39 -15.49 -2.56
N GLY A 37 -7.78 -14.73 -1.54
CA GLY A 37 -8.60 -13.52 -1.76
C GLY A 37 -7.92 -12.47 -2.63
N SER A 38 -6.60 -12.28 -2.47
CA SER A 38 -5.84 -11.34 -3.29
C SER A 38 -5.61 -11.85 -4.72
N THR A 39 -5.35 -13.14 -4.87
CA THR A 39 -5.11 -13.78 -6.17
C THR A 39 -6.36 -13.74 -7.03
N GLU A 40 -7.50 -14.21 -6.51
CA GLU A 40 -8.78 -14.24 -7.24
C GLU A 40 -9.22 -12.84 -7.66
N TRP A 41 -9.02 -11.84 -6.79
CA TRP A 41 -9.34 -10.46 -7.15
C TRP A 41 -8.46 -9.91 -8.28
N VAL A 42 -7.16 -10.23 -8.26
CA VAL A 42 -6.24 -9.84 -9.35
C VAL A 42 -6.61 -10.54 -10.64
N GLU A 43 -6.96 -11.83 -10.60
CA GLU A 43 -7.39 -12.59 -11.77
C GLU A 43 -8.66 -11.99 -12.39
N GLN A 44 -9.65 -11.67 -11.56
CA GLN A 44 -10.89 -11.04 -12.01
C GLN A 44 -10.66 -9.63 -12.64
N ASN A 45 -9.69 -8.86 -12.12
CA ASN A 45 -9.44 -7.46 -12.52
C ASN A 45 -8.18 -7.29 -13.38
N LEU A 46 -7.65 -8.37 -13.94
CA LEU A 46 -6.31 -8.42 -14.55
C LEU A 46 -6.10 -7.36 -15.63
N LEU A 47 -7.09 -7.17 -16.51
CA LEU A 47 -6.97 -6.22 -17.62
C LEU A 47 -6.89 -4.77 -17.15
N GLN A 48 -7.73 -4.41 -16.16
CA GLN A 48 -7.75 -3.08 -15.58
C GLN A 48 -6.46 -2.80 -14.82
N LEU A 49 -5.96 -3.78 -14.06
CA LEU A 49 -4.72 -3.66 -13.30
C LEU A 49 -3.51 -3.53 -14.23
N LYS A 50 -3.42 -4.33 -15.28
CA LYS A 50 -2.34 -4.22 -16.28
C LYS A 50 -2.25 -2.83 -16.92
N GLN A 51 -3.38 -2.15 -17.11
CA GLN A 51 -3.43 -0.84 -17.74
C GLN A 51 -3.29 0.33 -16.76
N ARG A 52 -3.72 0.17 -15.50
CA ARG A 52 -3.92 1.31 -14.58
C ARG A 52 -3.18 1.19 -13.25
N ALA A 53 -2.79 -0.01 -12.83
CA ALA A 53 -2.08 -0.18 -11.56
C ALA A 53 -0.65 0.37 -11.69
N VAL A 54 -0.27 1.24 -10.75
CA VAL A 54 1.06 1.86 -10.73
C VAL A 54 1.97 1.19 -9.69
N ALA A 55 1.43 0.86 -8.52
CA ALA A 55 2.14 0.17 -7.46
C ALA A 55 1.15 -0.59 -6.56
N TYR A 56 1.62 -1.69 -5.98
CA TYR A 56 0.95 -2.41 -4.89
C TYR A 56 1.83 -2.30 -3.65
N ILE A 57 1.27 -1.81 -2.54
CA ILE A 57 1.97 -1.69 -1.26
C ILE A 57 1.31 -2.66 -0.29
N ASN A 58 2.02 -3.73 0.05
CA ASN A 58 1.53 -4.69 1.03
C ASN A 58 1.77 -4.16 2.45
N LEU A 59 0.80 -4.38 3.32
CA LEU A 59 0.80 -3.83 4.68
C LEU A 59 0.40 -4.95 5.63
N ASP A 60 1.35 -5.82 5.91
CA ASP A 60 1.16 -7.08 6.62
C ASP A 60 2.37 -7.39 7.52
N ASN A 61 2.12 -8.16 8.57
CA ASN A 61 3.11 -8.71 9.48
C ASN A 61 4.06 -7.68 10.13
N PHE A 62 3.50 -6.81 10.98
CA PHE A 62 4.25 -5.81 11.74
C PHE A 62 4.97 -6.44 12.94
N ASN A 63 6.14 -7.00 12.68
CA ASN A 63 6.97 -7.62 13.72
C ASN A 63 8.33 -6.92 13.85
N GLY A 64 8.82 -6.88 15.09
CA GLY A 64 10.16 -6.38 15.42
C GLY A 64 10.18 -4.95 15.96
N ASN A 65 11.25 -4.64 16.69
CA ASN A 65 11.45 -3.36 17.38
C ASN A 65 12.86 -2.76 17.15
N MET A 66 13.71 -3.42 16.36
CA MET A 66 15.12 -3.04 16.20
C MET A 66 15.40 -2.35 14.88
N THR A 67 14.92 -2.89 13.76
CA THR A 67 15.24 -2.39 12.42
C THR A 67 14.04 -2.47 11.49
N LEU A 68 14.04 -1.62 10.46
CA LEU A 68 13.06 -1.62 9.39
C LEU A 68 13.48 -2.63 8.30
N ASN A 69 12.63 -3.62 8.02
CA ASN A 69 12.84 -4.59 6.95
C ASN A 69 11.84 -4.35 5.82
N ILE A 70 12.34 -4.14 4.60
CA ILE A 70 11.52 -3.83 3.43
C ILE A 70 11.93 -4.74 2.27
N LYS A 71 10.94 -5.36 1.62
CA LYS A 71 11.10 -6.07 0.35
C LYS A 71 10.36 -5.30 -0.74
N ALA A 72 11.06 -4.94 -1.80
CA ALA A 72 10.49 -4.19 -2.91
C ALA A 72 11.22 -4.47 -4.22
N VAL A 73 10.59 -4.07 -5.34
CA VAL A 73 11.25 -4.02 -6.64
C VAL A 73 12.24 -2.84 -6.71
N PRO A 74 13.31 -2.92 -7.52
CA PRO A 74 14.35 -1.88 -7.59
C PRO A 74 13.83 -0.48 -7.90
N LEU A 75 12.73 -0.38 -8.66
CA LEU A 75 12.07 0.90 -8.99
C LEU A 75 11.64 1.71 -7.74
N LEU A 76 11.43 1.05 -6.60
CA LEU A 76 10.99 1.69 -5.36
C LEU A 76 12.14 1.99 -4.39
N TYR A 77 13.36 1.49 -4.62
CA TYR A 77 14.46 1.58 -3.64
C TYR A 77 14.80 3.01 -3.26
N ARG A 78 14.95 3.90 -4.25
CA ARG A 78 15.26 5.30 -3.98
C ARG A 78 14.15 5.99 -3.19
N LEU A 79 12.89 5.79 -3.59
CA LEU A 79 11.73 6.33 -2.88
C LEU A 79 11.70 5.86 -1.42
N ILE A 80 11.97 4.58 -1.18
CA ILE A 80 12.01 4.00 0.16
C ILE A 80 13.06 4.68 1.02
N VAL A 81 14.29 4.81 0.52
CA VAL A 81 15.39 5.48 1.24
C VAL A 81 15.06 6.95 1.50
N ASP A 82 14.60 7.68 0.47
CA ASP A 82 14.28 9.10 0.57
C ASP A 82 13.14 9.40 1.56
N VAL A 83 12.19 8.48 1.74
CA VAL A 83 11.10 8.61 2.72
C VAL A 83 11.57 8.18 4.11
N ALA A 84 12.32 7.09 4.22
CA ALA A 84 12.84 6.60 5.49
C ALA A 84 13.87 7.53 6.13
N SER A 85 14.61 8.30 5.32
CA SER A 85 15.59 9.29 5.79
C SER A 85 14.95 10.60 6.25
N ARG A 86 13.64 10.81 6.07
CA ARG A 86 12.96 12.01 6.57
C ARG A 86 12.80 11.87 8.07
N GLN A 87 13.48 12.71 8.84
CA GLN A 87 13.19 12.84 10.26
C GLN A 87 11.82 13.48 10.43
N PHE A 88 10.93 12.73 11.08
CA PHE A 88 9.71 13.27 11.64
C PHE A 88 10.07 13.84 13.01
N PHE A 89 10.28 15.16 13.06
CA PHE A 89 10.42 15.93 14.30
C PHE A 89 9.08 16.56 14.67
#